data_AF-A0A1F6I712-F1
#
_entry.id   AF-A0A1F6I712-F1
#
_cell.length_a   1.000
_cell.length_b   1.000
_cell.length_c   1.000
_cell.angle_alpha   90.00
_cell.angle_beta   90.00
_cell.angle_gamma   90.00
#
_symmetry.space_group_name_H-M   'P 1'
#
loop_
_entity.id
_entity.type
_entity.pdbx_description
1 polymer ?
#
loop_
_entity_poly.entity_id
_entity_poly.type
_entity_poly.pdbx_seq_one_letter_code
_entity_poly.pdbx_strand_id
1 'polypeptide(L)'
;MAIVCGGGKDTNSQVQNPDTPTTLPPAATEPISPTLAPAETPTLEPPPTATPESKNEAPCEILPQEYCSQAEIIELDYQGVTYKNIGFHLPAGVPLFSPMDGNLAKTKVSEPSHLHGFLAAVNNANDPTLLAFAFYGDLGFDNMLSSNVNEGGVIGYTQDTGIKGLGDYNIVLQVTRLNSTNDGFVTDEELLRRMFPQAFEKPAKKTVFDGQGAITFIPSYNNE
;
A
#
# COMPACT_ATOMS: atom_id res chain seq x y z
N MET A 1 -45.25 -28.21 7.01
CA MET A 1 -45.78 -28.40 5.65
C MET A 1 -44.72 -29.16 4.88
N ALA A 2 -44.95 -30.44 4.59
CA ALA A 2 -44.01 -31.30 3.87
C ALA A 2 -44.58 -31.54 2.47
N ILE A 3 -43.76 -31.38 1.44
CA ILE A 3 -44.01 -31.94 0.10
C ILE A 3 -42.77 -32.71 -0.32
N VAL A 4 -43.03 -33.95 -0.72
CA VAL A 4 -42.12 -35.02 -1.10
C VAL A 4 -42.03 -35.12 -2.63
N CYS A 5 -40.82 -35.39 -3.10
CA CYS A 5 -40.31 -36.08 -4.31
C CYS A 5 -41.11 -36.22 -5.63
N GLY A 6 -40.34 -36.17 -6.73
CA GLY A 6 -40.53 -36.90 -7.99
C GLY A 6 -39.86 -36.17 -9.16
N GLY A 7 -38.96 -36.70 -9.99
CA GLY A 7 -38.52 -38.06 -10.25
C GLY A 7 -38.64 -38.40 -11.75
N GLY A 8 -37.51 -38.43 -12.47
CA GLY A 8 -37.29 -39.12 -13.76
C GLY A 8 -37.86 -38.46 -15.02
N LYS A 9 -37.44 -38.78 -16.25
CA LYS A 9 -36.32 -39.50 -16.88
C LYS A 9 -36.54 -39.37 -18.41
N ASP A 10 -35.59 -39.86 -19.22
CA ASP A 10 -35.74 -40.24 -20.66
C ASP A 10 -35.47 -39.15 -21.72
N THR A 11 -34.84 -39.36 -22.89
CA THR A 11 -33.78 -40.25 -23.43
C THR A 11 -33.57 -39.85 -24.91
N ASN A 12 -32.34 -40.02 -25.40
CA ASN A 12 -31.92 -40.51 -26.73
C ASN A 12 -31.81 -39.62 -28.00
N SER A 13 -30.66 -39.82 -28.68
CA SER A 13 -30.41 -39.89 -30.14
C SER A 13 -30.37 -38.57 -30.95
N GLN A 14 -29.47 -38.31 -31.92
CA GLN A 14 -28.72 -39.16 -32.86
C GLN A 14 -27.34 -38.58 -33.29
N VAL A 15 -26.55 -39.50 -33.84
CA VAL A 15 -25.28 -39.44 -34.59
C VAL A 15 -25.43 -38.81 -35.98
N GLN A 16 -24.42 -38.07 -36.48
CA GLN A 16 -23.83 -38.23 -37.83
C GLN A 16 -22.56 -37.38 -38.05
N ASN A 17 -21.47 -38.07 -38.42
CA ASN A 17 -20.30 -37.60 -39.17
C ASN A 17 -20.64 -37.67 -40.69
N PRO A 18 -19.92 -37.06 -41.68
CA PRO A 18 -18.50 -37.43 -41.94
C PRO A 18 -17.58 -36.42 -42.69
N ASP A 19 -16.30 -36.83 -42.74
CA ASP A 19 -15.26 -36.73 -43.80
C ASP A 19 -14.38 -35.48 -44.06
N THR A 20 -13.08 -35.81 -44.13
CA THR A 20 -11.83 -35.02 -44.29
C THR A 20 -11.44 -34.85 -45.78
N PRO A 21 -10.40 -34.07 -46.12
CA PRO A 21 -9.14 -34.75 -46.46
C PRO A 21 -7.83 -34.06 -46.04
N THR A 22 -6.84 -34.95 -45.85
CA THR A 22 -5.40 -34.85 -45.53
C THR A 22 -4.54 -33.94 -46.41
N THR A 23 -3.48 -33.34 -45.85
CA THR A 23 -2.20 -33.13 -46.57
C THR A 23 -1.00 -33.23 -45.60
N LEU A 24 0.01 -34.01 -46.02
CA LEU A 24 1.27 -34.35 -45.33
C LEU A 24 2.36 -33.25 -45.48
N PRO A 25 3.40 -33.22 -44.61
CA PRO A 25 4.49 -32.24 -44.65
C PRO A 25 5.73 -32.73 -45.43
N PRO A 26 6.57 -31.81 -45.94
CA PRO A 26 8.01 -32.09 -46.14
C PRO A 26 8.87 -30.96 -45.53
N ALA A 27 10.16 -31.05 -45.27
CA ALA A 27 11.15 -32.10 -45.04
C ALA A 27 12.38 -31.36 -44.45
N ALA A 28 13.20 -32.04 -43.66
CA ALA A 28 14.37 -31.49 -42.96
C ALA A 28 15.49 -31.04 -43.92
N THR A 29 16.29 -30.05 -43.49
CA THR A 29 17.62 -29.77 -44.05
C THR A 29 18.54 -29.27 -42.93
N GLU A 30 19.58 -30.04 -42.61
CA GLU A 30 20.81 -29.60 -41.94
C GLU A 30 21.99 -29.71 -42.95
N PRO A 31 23.24 -29.39 -42.58
CA PRO A 31 23.82 -28.05 -42.47
C PRO A 31 24.98 -27.88 -43.48
N ILE A 32 25.40 -26.63 -43.75
CA ILE A 32 26.66 -26.38 -44.48
C ILE A 32 27.44 -25.27 -43.76
N SER A 33 28.68 -25.58 -43.38
CA SER A 33 29.73 -24.66 -42.94
C SER A 33 30.86 -24.74 -43.98
N PRO A 34 31.46 -23.63 -44.44
CA PRO A 34 32.75 -23.16 -43.88
C PRO A 34 32.88 -21.61 -44.02
N THR A 35 33.86 -20.84 -43.53
CA THR A 35 35.30 -20.96 -43.27
C THR A 35 35.65 -19.86 -42.26
N LEU A 36 36.44 -20.18 -41.23
CA LEU A 36 36.97 -19.22 -40.26
C LEU A 36 38.11 -18.37 -40.88
N ALA A 37 37.97 -17.05 -40.83
CA ALA A 37 39.11 -16.12 -40.91
C ALA A 37 39.77 -16.02 -39.52
N PRO A 38 41.08 -15.70 -39.43
CA PRO A 38 41.81 -15.72 -38.16
C PRO A 38 41.25 -14.68 -37.18
N ALA A 39 40.90 -15.13 -35.97
CA ALA A 39 40.44 -14.27 -34.89
C ALA A 39 41.62 -13.39 -34.40
N GLU A 40 41.50 -12.08 -34.55
CA GLU A 40 42.25 -11.14 -33.73
C GLU A 40 41.67 -11.20 -32.31
N THR A 41 42.49 -11.55 -31.33
CA THR A 41 42.10 -11.57 -29.91
C THR A 41 41.82 -10.15 -29.44
N PRO A 42 40.58 -9.76 -29.08
CA PRO A 42 40.36 -8.52 -28.37
C PRO A 42 40.75 -8.79 -26.91
N THR A 43 41.77 -8.09 -26.42
CA THR A 43 42.04 -8.00 -24.98
C THR A 43 40.79 -7.42 -24.33
N LEU A 44 40.00 -8.25 -23.65
CA LEU A 44 38.85 -7.82 -22.86
C LEU A 44 39.35 -6.96 -21.71
N GLU A 45 39.04 -5.66 -21.77
CA GLU A 45 39.07 -4.76 -20.63
C GLU A 45 38.19 -5.37 -19.52
N PRO A 46 38.63 -5.40 -18.25
CA PRO A 46 37.78 -5.92 -17.19
C PRO A 46 36.46 -5.14 -17.15
N PRO A 47 35.30 -5.81 -17.07
CA PRO A 47 34.02 -5.12 -17.03
C PRO A 47 34.04 -4.13 -15.86
N PRO A 48 33.51 -2.91 -16.04
CA PRO A 48 33.42 -1.96 -14.94
C PRO A 48 32.69 -2.65 -13.79
N THR A 49 33.33 -2.67 -12.62
CA THR A 49 32.74 -3.13 -11.38
C THR A 49 31.38 -2.45 -11.26
N ALA A 50 30.31 -3.24 -11.28
CA ALA A 50 28.98 -2.73 -11.00
C ALA A 50 29.02 -2.08 -9.62
N THR A 51 29.00 -0.74 -9.60
CA THR A 51 28.56 -0.01 -8.42
C THR A 51 27.23 -0.63 -8.02
N PRO A 52 27.02 -1.05 -6.77
CA PRO A 52 25.72 -1.54 -6.37
C PRO A 52 24.70 -0.48 -6.77
N GLU A 53 23.78 -0.83 -7.66
CA GLU A 53 22.63 0.01 -7.98
C GLU A 53 22.05 0.42 -6.63
N SER A 54 22.02 1.72 -6.38
CA SER A 54 21.18 2.29 -5.35
C SER A 54 19.85 1.60 -5.49
N LYS A 55 19.48 0.80 -4.48
CA LYS A 55 18.19 0.14 -4.38
C LYS A 55 17.17 1.22 -4.75
N ASN A 56 16.54 1.09 -5.92
CA ASN A 56 15.65 2.12 -6.43
C ASN A 56 14.53 2.24 -5.38
N GLU A 57 14.60 3.27 -4.55
CA GLU A 57 13.63 3.53 -3.50
C GLU A 57 12.34 3.94 -4.20
N ALA A 58 11.38 3.02 -4.23
CA ALA A 58 10.18 3.22 -5.02
C ALA A 58 9.39 4.44 -4.51
N PRO A 59 8.94 5.32 -5.41
CA PRO A 59 8.09 6.46 -5.05
C PRO A 59 6.79 5.94 -4.42
N CYS A 60 6.35 6.57 -3.33
CA CYS A 60 5.09 6.32 -2.60
C CYS A 60 4.21 5.20 -3.18
N GLU A 61 4.29 4.00 -2.60
CA GLU A 61 3.47 2.84 -3.02
C GLU A 61 2.15 2.71 -2.25
N ILE A 62 1.86 3.71 -1.41
CA ILE A 62 0.72 3.72 -0.49
C ILE A 62 -0.53 4.36 -1.10
N LEU A 63 -0.38 4.96 -2.28
CA LEU A 63 -1.41 5.66 -3.04
C LEU A 63 -1.16 5.44 -4.54
N PRO A 64 -2.18 5.62 -5.40
CA PRO A 64 -1.94 5.80 -6.83
C PRO A 64 -0.96 6.95 -7.10
N GLN A 65 -0.09 6.77 -8.08
CA GLN A 65 1.06 7.64 -8.34
C GLN A 65 0.67 9.10 -8.60
N GLU A 66 -0.49 9.34 -9.22
CA GLU A 66 -1.05 10.67 -9.46
C GLU A 66 -1.31 11.46 -8.17
N TYR A 67 -1.55 10.78 -7.05
CA TYR A 67 -1.82 11.38 -5.75
C TYR A 67 -0.57 11.50 -4.88
N CYS A 68 0.42 10.63 -5.06
CA CYS A 68 1.69 10.70 -4.33
C CYS A 68 2.42 12.03 -4.52
N SER A 69 2.34 12.61 -5.73
CA SER A 69 2.94 13.92 -6.04
C SER A 69 2.26 15.11 -5.35
N GLN A 70 1.07 14.90 -4.77
CA GLN A 70 0.27 15.92 -4.09
C GLN A 70 0.55 15.99 -2.59
N ALA A 71 1.45 15.14 -2.09
CA ALA A 71 1.88 15.12 -0.70
C ALA A 71 2.39 16.50 -0.24
N GLU A 72 1.87 16.97 0.89
CA GLU A 72 2.37 18.17 1.56
C GLU A 72 2.81 17.83 2.98
N ILE A 73 3.99 18.32 3.39
CA ILE A 73 4.43 18.18 4.78
C ILE A 73 3.59 19.09 5.66
N ILE A 74 2.98 18.50 6.69
CA ILE A 74 2.26 19.21 7.73
C ILE A 74 2.89 18.96 9.09
N GLU A 75 2.93 19.98 9.93
CA GLU A 75 3.35 19.87 11.32
C GLU A 75 2.13 19.88 12.23
N LEU A 76 2.04 18.87 13.11
CA LEU A 76 0.92 18.65 14.02
C LEU A 76 1.45 18.60 15.46
N ASP A 77 1.05 19.58 16.26
CA ASP A 77 1.45 19.68 17.67
C ASP A 77 0.48 18.86 18.55
N TYR A 78 0.99 17.83 19.24
CA TYR A 78 0.20 16.96 20.11
C TYR A 78 0.93 16.69 21.42
N GLN A 79 0.29 17.01 22.56
CA GLN A 79 0.85 16.86 23.90
C GLN A 79 2.26 17.49 24.08
N GLY A 80 2.51 18.62 23.40
CA GLY A 80 3.80 19.31 23.46
C GLY A 80 4.89 18.70 22.57
N VAL A 81 4.56 17.71 21.73
CA VAL A 81 5.44 17.12 20.72
C VAL A 81 4.93 17.51 19.33
N THR A 82 5.82 18.04 18.49
CA THR A 82 5.53 18.33 17.08
C THR A 82 5.82 17.10 16.24
N TYR A 83 4.79 16.56 15.58
CA TYR A 83 4.91 15.50 14.60
C TYR A 83 4.88 16.09 13.19
N LYS A 84 5.86 15.71 12.36
CA LYS A 84 5.76 15.90 10.91
C LYS A 84 4.93 14.76 10.33
N ASN A 85 3.99 15.11 9.47
CA ASN A 85 3.06 14.20 8.81
C ASN A 85 2.95 14.59 7.33
N ILE A 86 2.25 13.77 6.55
CA ILE A 86 1.89 14.11 5.17
C ILE A 86 0.38 14.35 5.09
N GLY A 87 -0.02 15.53 4.65
CA GLY A 87 -1.41 15.86 4.35
C GLY A 87 -1.73 15.63 2.88
N PHE A 88 -2.95 15.17 2.60
CA PHE A 88 -3.48 15.01 1.25
C PHE A 88 -4.89 15.59 1.11
N HIS A 89 -5.20 16.02 -0.11
CA HIS A 89 -6.55 16.36 -0.56
C HIS A 89 -6.96 15.33 -1.62
N LEU A 90 -7.57 14.23 -1.18
CA LEU A 90 -7.90 13.11 -2.07
C LEU A 90 -9.40 13.12 -2.41
N PRO A 91 -9.80 12.86 -3.67
CA PRO A 91 -11.21 12.64 -3.99
C PRO A 91 -11.70 11.36 -3.30
N ALA A 92 -13.02 11.19 -3.18
CA ALA A 92 -13.61 9.96 -2.64
C ALA A 92 -13.29 8.73 -3.53
N GLY A 93 -13.12 7.58 -2.89
CA GLY A 93 -12.91 6.29 -3.54
C GLY A 93 -11.45 5.95 -3.87
N VAL A 94 -10.48 6.80 -3.51
CA VAL A 94 -9.06 6.51 -3.72
C VAL A 94 -8.64 5.39 -2.77
N PRO A 95 -8.05 4.29 -3.28
CA PRO A 95 -7.54 3.22 -2.42
C PRO A 95 -6.27 3.67 -1.71
N LEU A 96 -6.15 3.28 -0.44
CA LEU A 96 -4.95 3.40 0.37
C LEU A 96 -4.31 2.02 0.50
N PHE A 97 -3.01 1.93 0.27
CA PHE A 97 -2.28 0.67 0.27
C PHE A 97 -1.33 0.56 1.47
N SER A 98 -1.13 -0.67 1.95
CA SER A 98 -0.15 -0.97 3.00
C SER A 98 1.27 -0.93 2.43
N PRO A 99 2.24 -0.25 3.06
CA PRO A 99 3.64 -0.27 2.63
C PRO A 99 4.40 -1.50 3.11
N MET A 100 3.75 -2.39 3.87
CA MET A 100 4.39 -3.57 4.46
C MET A 100 3.38 -4.66 4.81
N ASP A 101 3.87 -5.88 4.98
CA ASP A 101 3.13 -6.95 5.64
C ASP A 101 2.91 -6.63 7.12
N GLY A 102 1.70 -6.84 7.64
CA GLY A 102 1.42 -6.50 9.03
C GLY A 102 -0.01 -6.76 9.49
N ASN A 103 -0.29 -6.30 10.70
CA ASN A 103 -1.64 -6.28 11.25
C ASN A 103 -2.27 -4.90 11.07
N LEU A 104 -3.37 -4.85 10.34
CA LEU A 104 -4.20 -3.68 10.14
C LEU A 104 -5.19 -3.55 11.30
N ALA A 105 -5.01 -2.50 12.09
CA ALA A 105 -5.98 -2.04 13.08
C ALA A 105 -6.81 -0.88 12.51
N LYS A 106 -8.12 -0.93 12.73
CA LYS A 106 -9.06 0.13 12.33
C LYS A 106 -9.81 0.62 13.54
N THR A 107 -9.97 1.93 13.67
CA THR A 107 -10.80 2.50 14.74
C THR A 107 -11.51 3.76 14.28
N LYS A 108 -12.63 4.06 14.94
CA LYS A 108 -13.31 5.34 14.80
C LYS A 108 -12.85 6.25 15.92
N VAL A 109 -12.20 7.34 15.56
CA VAL A 109 -11.77 8.38 16.50
C VAL A 109 -12.93 9.36 16.65
N SER A 110 -13.52 9.39 17.84
CA SER A 110 -14.68 10.24 18.15
C SER A 110 -14.26 11.54 18.83
N GLU A 111 -15.16 12.53 18.85
CA GLU A 111 -15.00 13.73 19.66
C GLU A 111 -14.72 13.39 21.13
N PRO A 112 -13.93 14.21 21.86
CA PRO A 112 -13.41 15.53 21.48
C PRO A 112 -12.03 15.50 20.79
N SER A 113 -11.59 14.38 20.22
CA SER A 113 -10.32 14.34 19.48
C SER A 113 -10.37 15.24 18.24
N HIS A 114 -9.32 16.05 18.03
CA HIS A 114 -9.16 16.84 16.80
C HIS A 114 -8.88 15.93 15.59
N LEU A 115 -8.35 14.73 15.78
CA LEU A 115 -8.24 13.72 14.72
C LEU A 115 -9.54 12.95 14.51
N HIS A 116 -10.71 13.61 14.62
CA HIS A 116 -12.00 12.95 14.47
C HIS A 116 -12.14 12.33 13.07
N GLY A 117 -12.79 11.18 13.01
CA GLY A 117 -12.94 10.40 11.78
C GLY A 117 -12.56 8.95 12.00
N PHE A 118 -11.84 8.40 11.02
CA PHE A 118 -11.39 7.03 11.04
C PHE A 118 -9.87 6.95 10.99
N LEU A 119 -9.33 5.89 11.57
CA LEU A 119 -7.91 5.58 11.63
C LEU A 119 -7.69 4.18 11.08
N ALA A 120 -6.69 4.05 10.20
CA ALA A 120 -6.16 2.77 9.73
C ALA A 120 -4.66 2.73 10.03
N ALA A 121 -4.22 1.81 10.89
CA ALA A 121 -2.83 1.67 11.29
C ALA A 121 -2.33 0.26 10.97
N VAL A 122 -1.17 0.17 10.33
CA VAL A 122 -0.48 -1.09 10.06
C VAL A 122 0.73 -1.19 10.98
N ASN A 123 0.77 -2.28 11.74
CA ASN A 123 1.89 -2.62 12.62
C ASN A 123 2.65 -3.80 12.07
N ASN A 124 3.97 -3.80 12.25
CA ASN A 124 4.79 -4.93 11.84
C ASN A 124 4.43 -6.16 12.69
N ALA A 125 4.05 -7.26 12.04
CA ALA A 125 3.64 -8.48 12.73
C ALA A 125 4.77 -9.13 13.55
N ASN A 126 6.02 -8.90 13.16
CA ASN A 126 7.21 -9.47 13.81
C ASN A 126 7.83 -8.54 14.86
N ASP A 127 7.45 -7.26 14.87
CA ASP A 127 7.89 -6.29 15.86
C ASP A 127 6.76 -5.30 16.20
N PRO A 128 5.91 -5.66 17.18
CA PRO A 128 4.80 -4.82 17.60
C PRO A 128 5.25 -3.54 18.34
N THR A 129 6.54 -3.39 18.64
CA THR A 129 7.09 -2.17 19.27
C THR A 129 7.42 -1.08 18.24
N LEU A 130 7.51 -1.44 16.96
CA LEU A 130 7.58 -0.53 15.82
C LEU A 130 6.16 -0.09 15.41
N LEU A 131 5.60 0.91 16.08
CA LEU A 131 4.35 1.58 15.69
C LEU A 131 4.66 2.92 14.99
N ALA A 132 3.98 3.39 13.95
CA ALA A 132 2.87 2.87 13.16
C ALA A 132 2.90 3.60 11.81
N PHE A 133 2.61 2.89 10.73
CA PHE A 133 2.17 3.53 9.51
C PHE A 133 0.67 3.74 9.62
N ALA A 134 0.21 4.98 9.76
CA ALA A 134 -1.19 5.27 10.08
C ALA A 134 -1.78 6.36 9.20
N PHE A 135 -2.96 6.08 8.65
CA PHE A 135 -3.82 7.08 8.02
C PHE A 135 -4.92 7.53 8.97
N TYR A 136 -5.22 8.82 8.96
CA TYR A 136 -6.31 9.47 9.68
C TYR A 136 -7.19 10.26 8.73
N GLY A 137 -8.48 10.36 9.05
CA GLY A 137 -9.38 11.32 8.45
C GLY A 137 -10.66 10.71 7.91
N ASP A 138 -11.05 11.15 6.72
CA ASP A 138 -12.26 10.73 6.03
C ASP A 138 -12.02 9.38 5.32
N LEU A 139 -11.90 8.31 6.12
CA LEU A 139 -11.66 6.95 5.64
C LEU A 139 -12.94 6.11 5.61
N GLY A 140 -12.97 5.20 4.65
CA GLY A 140 -13.96 4.17 4.46
C GLY A 140 -13.33 2.78 4.46
N PHE A 141 -14.07 1.81 5.00
CA PHE A 141 -13.68 0.41 5.02
C PHE A 141 -14.85 -0.47 4.64
N ASP A 142 -14.58 -1.59 3.98
CA ASP A 142 -15.61 -2.63 3.72
C ASP A 142 -16.18 -3.19 5.03
N ASN A 143 -15.34 -3.24 6.06
CA ASN A 143 -15.70 -3.58 7.43
C ASN A 143 -14.67 -3.03 8.43
N MET A 144 -15.08 -2.94 9.69
CA MET A 144 -14.27 -2.45 10.82
C MET A 144 -13.42 -3.54 11.48
N LEU A 145 -13.36 -4.76 10.94
CA LEU A 145 -12.55 -5.80 11.55
C LEU A 145 -11.06 -5.55 11.28
N SER A 146 -10.26 -5.78 12.32
CA SER A 146 -8.82 -5.88 12.20
C SER A 146 -8.44 -7.15 11.44
N SER A 147 -7.34 -7.10 10.69
CA SER A 147 -6.94 -8.19 9.80
C SER A 147 -5.46 -8.14 9.52
N ASN A 148 -4.87 -9.26 9.10
CA ASN A 148 -3.56 -9.22 8.48
C ASN A 148 -3.67 -8.64 7.06
N VAL A 149 -2.69 -7.84 6.68
CA VAL A 149 -2.58 -7.24 5.35
C VAL A 149 -1.17 -7.47 4.81
N ASN A 150 -1.06 -7.67 3.50
CA ASN A 150 0.22 -7.76 2.82
C ASN A 150 0.64 -6.38 2.30
N GLU A 151 1.92 -6.20 2.03
CA GLU A 151 2.45 -5.08 1.26
C GLU A 151 1.69 -4.92 -0.07
N GLY A 152 1.33 -3.68 -0.41
CA GLY A 152 0.48 -3.34 -1.55
C GLY A 152 -1.01 -3.68 -1.39
N GLY A 153 -1.40 -4.32 -0.28
CA GLY A 153 -2.81 -4.62 0.02
C GLY A 153 -3.61 -3.38 0.37
N VAL A 154 -4.88 -3.32 -0.05
CA VAL A 154 -5.78 -2.20 0.28
C VAL A 154 -6.13 -2.22 1.76
N ILE A 155 -5.91 -1.10 2.45
CA ILE A 155 -6.20 -0.93 3.88
C ILE A 155 -7.42 -0.03 4.14
N GLY A 156 -7.88 0.68 3.11
CA GLY A 156 -9.08 1.52 3.16
C GLY A 156 -9.24 2.34 1.89
N TYR A 157 -10.30 3.14 1.88
CA TYR A 157 -10.62 4.07 0.81
C TYR A 157 -10.88 5.45 1.37
N THR A 158 -10.60 6.49 0.61
CA THR A 158 -11.01 7.85 0.98
C THR A 158 -12.52 8.01 0.81
N GLN A 159 -13.13 8.83 1.66
CA GLN A 159 -14.53 9.22 1.58
C GLN A 159 -14.66 10.74 1.46
N ASP A 160 -15.89 11.20 1.28
CA ASP A 160 -16.28 12.62 1.27
C ASP A 160 -17.51 12.77 2.18
N THR A 161 -17.32 12.45 3.46
CA THR A 161 -18.35 12.61 4.51
C THR A 161 -18.30 13.99 5.17
N GLY A 162 -17.27 14.78 4.87
CA GLY A 162 -17.12 16.15 5.36
C GLY A 162 -16.44 16.23 6.73
N ILE A 163 -15.59 15.26 7.07
CA ILE A 163 -14.73 15.31 8.26
C ILE A 163 -13.73 16.47 8.14
N LYS A 164 -13.81 17.46 9.05
CA LYS A 164 -12.98 18.70 9.04
C LYS A 164 -11.88 18.78 10.12
N GLY A 165 -11.52 17.66 10.74
CA GLY A 165 -10.65 17.62 11.91
C GLY A 165 -9.16 17.84 11.61
N LEU A 166 -8.79 17.82 10.33
CA LEU A 166 -7.39 17.74 9.89
C LEU A 166 -6.95 19.01 9.13
N GLY A 167 -7.56 20.16 9.45
CA GLY A 167 -7.33 21.43 8.75
C GLY A 167 -8.04 21.42 7.41
N ASP A 168 -7.32 21.78 6.34
CA ASP A 168 -7.85 21.72 4.97
C ASP A 168 -7.78 20.30 4.36
N TYR A 169 -6.98 19.41 4.96
CA TYR A 169 -6.76 18.05 4.47
C TYR A 169 -7.89 17.10 4.87
N ASN A 170 -8.27 16.17 3.99
CA ASN A 170 -9.21 15.11 4.35
C ASN A 170 -8.50 13.83 4.80
N ILE A 171 -7.22 13.67 4.46
CA ILE A 171 -6.39 12.52 4.83
C ILE A 171 -5.04 13.00 5.35
N VAL A 172 -4.60 12.41 6.46
CA VAL A 172 -3.26 12.61 7.02
C VAL A 172 -2.58 11.27 7.20
N LEU A 173 -1.36 11.16 6.69
CA LEU A 173 -0.45 10.05 6.95
C LEU A 173 0.53 10.43 8.06
N GLN A 174 0.60 9.58 9.07
CA GLN A 174 1.61 9.59 10.10
C GLN A 174 2.50 8.36 9.97
N VAL A 175 3.80 8.58 10.11
CA VAL A 175 4.79 7.52 10.21
C VAL A 175 5.66 7.81 11.42
N THR A 176 5.60 6.93 12.41
CA THR A 176 6.36 7.09 13.66
C THR A 176 7.35 5.95 13.87
N ARG A 177 8.33 6.23 14.71
CA ARG A 177 9.26 5.27 15.28
C ARG A 177 9.47 5.57 16.76
N LEU A 178 10.00 4.60 17.50
CA LEU A 178 10.46 4.84 18.87
C LEU A 178 11.54 5.91 18.89
N ASN A 179 11.47 6.79 19.90
CA ASN A 179 12.52 7.76 20.17
C ASN A 179 13.78 7.07 20.73
N SER A 180 14.90 7.80 20.82
CA SER A 180 16.19 7.24 21.25
C SER A 180 16.21 6.75 22.70
N THR A 181 15.23 7.15 23.52
CA THR A 181 15.07 6.80 24.93
C THR A 181 14.06 5.66 25.14
N ASN A 182 13.40 5.18 24.08
CA ASN A 182 12.35 4.16 24.09
C ASN A 182 11.18 4.46 25.04
N ASP A 183 10.91 5.73 25.33
CA ASP A 183 9.84 6.17 26.22
C ASP A 183 8.73 6.96 25.50
N GLY A 184 8.82 7.07 24.18
CA GLY A 184 7.82 7.73 23.35
C GLY A 184 8.07 7.52 21.85
N PHE A 185 7.19 8.13 21.04
CA PHE A 185 7.25 8.07 19.59
C PHE A 185 7.64 9.43 19.01
N VAL A 186 8.37 9.39 17.89
CA VAL A 186 8.71 10.56 17.08
C VAL A 186 8.42 10.25 15.62
N THR A 187 8.27 11.28 14.79
CA THR A 187 8.16 11.08 13.34
C THR A 187 9.39 10.36 12.78
N ASP A 188 9.15 9.36 11.93
CA ASP A 188 10.20 8.76 11.09
C ASP A 188 10.43 9.62 9.84
N GLU A 189 11.20 10.69 10.00
CA GLU A 189 11.47 11.63 8.91
C GLU A 189 12.29 10.99 7.77
N GLU A 190 13.15 10.01 8.08
CA GLU A 190 13.95 9.31 7.06
C GLU A 190 13.03 8.52 6.12
N LEU A 191 12.10 7.75 6.69
CA LEU A 191 11.11 7.01 5.91
C LEU A 191 10.20 7.95 5.11
N LEU A 192 9.72 9.04 5.72
CA LEU A 192 8.89 10.01 5.01
C LEU A 192 9.64 10.66 3.84
N ARG A 193 10.91 11.06 4.02
CA ARG A 193 11.74 11.65 2.96
C ARG A 193 11.94 10.70 1.79
N ARG A 194 12.13 9.41 2.09
CA ARG A 194 12.25 8.37 1.08
C ARG A 194 10.96 8.19 0.28
N MET A 195 9.80 8.18 0.96
CA MET A 195 8.51 7.97 0.31
C MET A 195 8.02 9.20 -0.47
N PHE A 196 8.34 10.40 0.02
CA PHE A 196 7.84 11.68 -0.50
C PHE A 196 8.95 12.71 -0.70
N PRO A 197 10.00 12.43 -1.49
CA PRO A 197 11.17 13.31 -1.60
C PRO A 197 10.78 14.73 -2.03
N GLN A 198 9.84 14.85 -2.98
CA GLN A 198 9.36 16.13 -3.51
C GLN A 198 8.59 16.98 -2.47
N ALA A 199 7.96 16.34 -1.47
CA ALA A 199 7.23 17.07 -0.43
C ALA A 199 8.18 17.83 0.50
N PHE A 200 9.42 17.34 0.66
CA PHE A 200 10.46 17.95 1.50
C PHE A 200 11.27 19.05 0.82
N GLU A 201 11.08 19.26 -0.48
CA GLU A 201 11.67 20.40 -1.21
C GLU A 201 10.89 21.70 -0.96
N LYS A 202 9.66 21.59 -0.45
CA LYS A 202 8.78 22.70 -0.10
C LYS A 202 8.82 22.95 1.42
N PRO A 203 8.60 24.20 1.87
CA PRO A 203 8.47 24.47 3.30
C PRO A 203 7.26 23.74 3.88
N ALA A 204 7.41 23.19 5.08
CA ALA A 204 6.31 22.55 5.80
C ALA A 204 5.20 23.57 6.09
N LYS A 205 3.94 23.15 5.92
CA LYS A 205 2.78 23.93 6.36
C LYS A 205 2.53 23.62 7.82
N LYS A 206 2.68 24.63 8.67
CA LYS A 206 2.36 24.47 10.08
C LYS A 206 0.84 24.50 10.26
N THR A 207 0.28 23.42 10.79
CA THR A 207 -1.15 23.36 11.14
C THR A 207 -1.27 23.22 12.65
N VAL A 208 -1.62 24.31 13.31
CA VAL A 208 -1.86 24.29 14.76
C VAL A 208 -3.30 23.86 15.02
N PHE A 209 -3.48 22.74 15.70
CA PHE A 209 -4.79 22.32 16.20
C PHE A 209 -4.95 22.80 17.64
N ASP A 210 -5.75 23.85 17.83
CA ASP A 210 -6.14 24.32 19.15
C ASP A 210 -7.13 23.32 19.77
N GLY A 211 -6.65 22.22 20.39
CA GLY A 211 -7.56 21.24 20.99
C GLY A 211 -6.92 20.18 21.88
N GLN A 212 -7.25 20.21 23.18
CA GLN A 212 -6.99 19.13 24.12
C GLN A 212 -7.89 17.93 23.79
N GLY A 213 -7.31 16.82 23.33
CA GLY A 213 -8.03 15.56 23.18
C GLY A 213 -7.03 14.41 23.07
N ALA A 214 -7.10 13.44 23.98
CA ALA A 214 -6.20 12.30 23.96
C ALA A 214 -6.64 11.26 22.91
N ILE A 215 -5.74 10.85 22.02
CA ILE A 215 -5.88 9.64 21.22
C ILE A 215 -5.57 8.47 22.15
N THR A 216 -6.60 7.82 22.68
CA THR A 216 -6.42 6.54 23.38
C THR A 216 -6.37 5.44 22.33
N PHE A 217 -5.17 4.97 22.02
CA PHE A 217 -4.99 3.70 21.33
C PHE A 217 -5.44 2.60 22.28
N ILE A 218 -6.62 2.02 22.04
CA ILE A 218 -7.02 0.77 22.68
C ILE A 218 -6.58 -0.32 21.70
N PRO A 219 -5.44 -1.01 21.92
CA PRO A 219 -5.15 -2.22 21.19
C PRO A 219 -6.29 -3.20 21.47
N SER A 220 -7.06 -3.54 20.43
CA SER A 220 -8.05 -4.61 20.49
C SER A 220 -7.30 -5.93 20.68
N TYR A 221 -7.09 -6.33 21.94
CA TYR A 221 -6.73 -7.70 22.23
C TYR A 221 -7.94 -8.56 21.86
N ASN A 222 -7.75 -9.49 20.93
CA ASN A 222 -8.69 -10.56 20.67
C ASN A 222 -8.85 -11.36 21.97
N ASN A 223 -9.96 -11.16 22.68
CA ASN A 223 -10.45 -12.17 23.60
C ASN A 223 -11.19 -13.20 22.76
N GLU A 224 -10.51 -14.32 22.47
CA GLU A 224 -11.18 -15.60 22.30
C GLU A 224 -11.77 -16.08 23.64
#